data_AF-A0A2G9SCZ0-F1
#
_entry.id   AF-A0A2G9SCZ0-F1
#
_cell.length_a   1.000
_cell.length_b   1.000
_cell.length_c   1.000
_cell.angle_alpha   90.00
_cell.angle_beta   90.00
_cell.angle_gamma   90.00
#
_symmetry.space_group_name_H-M   'P 1'
#
loop_
_entity.id
_entity.type
_entity.pdbx_description
1 polymer ?
#
loop_
_entity_poly.entity_id
_entity_poly.type
_entity_poly.pdbx_seq_one_letter_code
_entity_poly.pdbx_strand_id
1 'polypeptide(L)'
;YSYHCHVYPYPNSSEERQEIIFGLNTRIQDLQAVISKTEEYLKQVLYKASESIFKWVIQVKKMKAVYHVLNLCSFDVTNKCLIAEVWCPVADLQTLRHALEEGSRKSGASIPSFINRIPTNDTPPTLIRTNKFTSGFQNIVDAYGVGTYGEVNPAPYTIITFPFLFAVMFGDFGHGLLMALFAFFLVRHENSPKFQRTQDEIMRTFFEGRYIILLMGLFSVYTGLIYNDCFSKSVNIFGYSWNPAIYNVTRKDSNKYLILDPNVPGVFLGVYPFGIDPIWSLATNRLTFLNSFKMKMSIIVGVIHMTFGVVLSLFNYM
;
A
#
# COMPACT_ATOMS: atom_id res chain seq x y z
N TYR A 1 -2.24 36.76 -48.07
CA TYR A 1 -2.30 35.30 -47.94
C TYR A 1 -1.43 34.68 -49.03
N SER A 2 -0.16 34.40 -48.73
CA SER A 2 0.66 33.59 -49.62
C SER A 2 0.22 32.14 -49.43
N TYR A 3 -0.44 31.56 -50.42
CA TYR A 3 -0.73 30.13 -50.47
C TYR A 3 0.61 29.40 -50.26
N HIS A 4 0.66 28.43 -49.34
CA HIS A 4 1.88 27.70 -48.98
C HIS A 4 2.33 26.78 -50.13
N CYS A 5 2.62 27.36 -51.29
CA CYS A 5 3.00 26.69 -52.52
C CYS A 5 4.51 26.85 -52.71
N HIS A 6 5.22 25.73 -52.71
CA HIS A 6 6.62 25.69 -53.11
C HIS A 6 6.69 25.56 -54.63
N VAL A 7 7.03 26.65 -55.31
CA VAL A 7 7.20 26.66 -56.78
C VAL A 7 8.66 26.34 -57.08
N TYR A 8 8.89 25.32 -57.90
CA TYR A 8 10.23 24.94 -58.38
C TYR A 8 10.38 25.33 -59.86
N PRO A 9 11.58 25.77 -60.28
CA PRO A 9 11.83 26.10 -61.68
C PRO A 9 11.73 24.84 -62.56
N TYR A 10 11.02 24.93 -63.68
CA TYR A 10 10.81 23.82 -64.61
C TYR A 10 11.46 24.12 -65.99
N PRO A 11 12.38 23.28 -66.50
CA PRO A 11 13.04 23.50 -67.79
C PRO A 11 12.12 23.25 -68.99
N ASN A 12 12.31 24.02 -70.06
CA ASN A 12 11.53 23.93 -71.29
C ASN A 12 12.04 22.87 -72.28
N SER A 13 13.35 22.56 -72.26
CA SER A 13 13.96 21.55 -73.15
C SER A 13 13.89 20.14 -72.55
N SER A 14 13.70 19.13 -73.41
CA SER A 14 13.67 17.72 -72.98
C SER A 14 15.05 17.21 -72.53
N GLU A 15 16.13 17.71 -73.11
CA GLU A 15 17.51 17.31 -72.80
C GLU A 15 17.94 17.86 -71.42
N GLU A 16 17.73 19.16 -71.18
CA GLU A 16 18.00 19.81 -69.88
C GLU A 16 17.22 19.17 -68.73
N ARG A 17 15.98 18.70 -69.00
CA ARG A 17 15.17 17.99 -68.02
C ARG A 17 15.80 16.66 -67.60
N GLN A 18 16.33 15.89 -68.56
CA GLN A 18 16.97 14.61 -68.26
C GLN A 18 18.25 14.83 -67.44
N GLU A 19 19.04 15.86 -67.74
CA GLU A 19 20.23 16.23 -66.99
C GLU A 19 19.89 16.65 -65.54
N ILE A 20 18.86 17.49 -65.36
CA ILE A 20 18.42 17.92 -64.02
C ILE A 20 17.87 16.75 -63.21
N ILE A 21 17.07 15.87 -63.81
CA ILE A 21 16.56 14.66 -63.12
C ILE A 21 17.73 13.76 -62.69
N PHE A 22 18.73 13.57 -63.55
CA PHE A 22 19.92 12.80 -63.23
C PHE A 22 20.69 13.41 -62.04
N GLY A 23 20.97 14.72 -62.08
CA GLY A 23 21.65 15.43 -60.99
C GLY A 23 20.86 15.45 -59.68
N LEU A 24 19.52 15.57 -59.75
CA LEU A 24 18.65 15.46 -58.57
C LEU A 24 18.69 14.05 -57.98
N ASN A 25 18.66 13.00 -58.80
CA ASN A 25 18.76 11.63 -58.32
C ASN A 25 20.10 11.36 -57.63
N THR A 26 21.22 11.85 -58.17
CA THR A 26 22.52 11.76 -57.49
C THR A 26 22.51 12.49 -56.15
N ARG A 27 21.98 13.72 -56.09
CA ARG A 27 21.84 14.47 -54.83
C ARG A 27 20.94 13.77 -53.82
N ILE A 28 19.84 13.17 -54.27
CA ILE A 28 18.95 12.39 -53.40
C ILE A 28 19.69 11.18 -52.83
N GLN A 29 20.46 10.45 -53.64
CA GLN A 29 21.28 9.32 -53.19
C GLN A 29 22.33 9.75 -52.17
N ASP A 30 23.03 10.86 -52.42
CA ASP A 30 24.01 11.41 -51.49
C ASP A 30 23.36 11.82 -50.16
N LEU A 31 22.22 12.51 -50.21
CA LEU A 31 21.47 12.90 -49.02
C LEU A 31 20.97 11.68 -48.24
N GLN A 32 20.48 10.64 -48.91
CA GLN A 32 20.07 9.38 -48.27
C GLN A 32 21.27 8.68 -47.60
N ALA A 33 22.43 8.70 -48.23
CA ALA A 33 23.66 8.16 -47.65
C ALA A 33 24.12 8.96 -46.42
N VAL A 34 23.99 10.29 -46.42
CA VAL A 34 24.29 11.14 -45.25
C VAL A 34 23.28 10.92 -44.13
N ILE A 35 21.99 10.83 -44.42
CA ILE A 35 20.95 10.58 -43.42
C ILE A 35 21.17 9.23 -42.74
N SER A 36 21.41 8.17 -43.52
CA SER A 36 21.66 6.83 -42.94
C SER A 36 22.89 6.81 -42.03
N LYS A 37 23.99 7.46 -42.43
CA LYS A 37 25.20 7.58 -41.60
C LYS A 37 24.98 8.40 -40.33
N THR A 38 24.22 9.50 -40.41
CA THR A 38 23.93 10.33 -39.23
C THR A 38 23.00 9.61 -38.25
N GLU A 39 22.01 8.87 -38.74
CA GLU A 39 21.16 8.01 -37.90
C GLU A 39 21.96 6.90 -37.21
N GLU A 40 22.86 6.24 -37.93
CA GLU A 40 23.69 5.19 -37.34
C GLU A 40 24.62 5.76 -36.27
N TYR A 41 25.27 6.89 -36.54
CA TYR A 41 26.09 7.59 -35.56
C TYR A 41 25.28 8.00 -34.32
N LEU A 42 24.09 8.57 -34.52
CA LEU A 42 23.19 8.95 -33.43
C LEU A 42 22.77 7.74 -32.60
N LYS A 43 22.44 6.60 -33.23
CA LYS A 43 22.14 5.34 -32.53
C LYS A 43 23.32 4.88 -31.68
N GLN A 44 24.54 4.90 -32.22
CA GLN A 44 25.73 4.51 -31.47
C GLN A 44 25.99 5.41 -30.26
N VAL A 45 25.82 6.72 -30.41
CA VAL A 45 25.94 7.67 -29.29
C VAL A 45 24.85 7.42 -28.24
N LEU A 46 23.61 7.20 -28.67
CA LEU A 46 22.51 6.91 -27.76
C LEU A 46 22.71 5.60 -26.99
N TYR A 47 23.23 4.54 -27.64
CA TYR A 47 23.54 3.29 -26.95
C TYR A 47 24.60 3.52 -25.85
N LYS A 48 25.71 4.19 -26.18
CA LYS A 48 26.75 4.53 -25.21
C LYS A 48 26.23 5.41 -24.06
N ALA A 49 25.38 6.39 -24.37
CA ALA A 49 24.78 7.25 -23.36
C ALA A 49 23.76 6.50 -22.48
N SER A 50 23.00 5.56 -23.03
CA SER A 50 21.99 4.80 -22.30
C SER A 50 22.60 3.90 -21.22
N GLU A 51 23.84 3.42 -21.42
CA GLU A 51 24.56 2.62 -20.44
C GLU A 51 25.06 3.45 -19.25
N SER A 52 25.47 4.71 -19.49
CA SER A 52 26.06 5.57 -18.47
C SER A 52 25.04 6.47 -17.76
N ILE A 53 23.94 6.84 -18.41
CA ILE A 53 22.99 7.85 -17.91
C ILE A 53 22.43 7.49 -16.54
N PHE A 54 22.11 6.21 -16.31
CA PHE A 54 21.55 5.78 -15.02
C PHE A 54 22.55 5.97 -13.88
N LYS A 55 23.83 5.69 -14.11
CA LYS A 55 24.91 5.89 -13.14
C LYS A 55 25.12 7.39 -12.87
N TRP A 56 25.18 8.21 -13.93
CA TRP A 56 25.36 9.66 -13.80
C TRP A 56 24.21 10.33 -13.05
N VAL A 57 22.96 9.95 -13.33
CA VAL A 57 21.80 10.48 -12.62
C VAL A 57 21.88 10.16 -11.12
N ILE A 58 22.28 8.94 -10.75
CA ILE A 58 22.46 8.57 -9.34
C ILE A 58 23.60 9.39 -8.69
N GLN A 59 24.74 9.53 -9.37
CA GLN A 59 25.88 10.30 -8.86
C GLN A 59 25.52 11.77 -8.62
N VAL A 60 24.88 12.42 -9.60
CA VAL A 60 24.45 13.82 -9.50
C VAL A 60 23.41 14.00 -8.39
N LYS A 61 22.43 13.09 -8.27
CA LYS A 61 21.42 13.15 -7.19
C LYS A 61 22.06 13.00 -5.80
N LYS A 62 23.02 12.09 -5.64
CA LYS A 62 23.76 11.91 -4.37
C LYS A 62 24.60 13.15 -4.05
N MET A 63 25.35 13.67 -5.02
CA MET A 63 26.18 14.86 -4.85
C MET A 63 25.32 16.08 -4.48
N LYS A 64 24.18 16.28 -5.15
CA LYS A 64 23.20 17.32 -4.80
C LYS A 64 22.70 17.19 -3.36
N ALA A 65 22.34 15.97 -2.93
CA ALA A 65 21.89 15.74 -1.56
C ALA A 65 22.97 16.07 -0.53
N VAL A 66 24.23 15.68 -0.78
CA VAL A 66 25.36 16.00 0.10
C VAL A 66 25.56 17.51 0.21
N TYR A 67 25.62 18.24 -0.92
CA TYR A 67 25.76 19.70 -0.87
C TYR A 67 24.57 20.39 -0.22
N HIS A 68 23.36 19.87 -0.39
CA HIS A 68 22.18 20.40 0.29
C HIS A 68 22.29 20.26 1.80
N VAL A 69 22.78 19.11 2.30
CA VAL A 69 23.03 18.91 3.75
C VAL A 69 24.18 19.80 4.25
N LEU A 70 25.28 19.92 3.49
CA LEU A 70 26.40 20.80 3.86
C LEU A 70 25.97 22.27 3.96
N ASN A 71 25.02 22.70 3.11
CA ASN A 71 24.45 24.05 3.17
C ASN A 71 23.59 24.30 4.43
N LEU A 72 23.10 23.24 5.10
CA LEU A 72 22.37 23.36 6.38
C LEU A 72 23.32 23.42 7.57
N CYS A 73 24.60 23.08 7.41
CA CYS A 73 25.59 23.13 8.47
C CYS A 73 26.06 24.57 8.72
N SER A 74 26.42 24.88 9.97
CA SER A 74 27.07 26.14 10.30
C SER A 74 28.57 26.06 10.02
N PHE A 75 29.14 27.16 9.54
CA PHE A 75 30.55 27.24 9.20
C PHE A 75 31.30 27.99 10.30
N ASP A 76 32.29 27.33 10.92
CA ASP A 76 33.21 27.97 11.85
C ASP A 76 34.43 28.52 11.07
N VAL A 77 34.52 29.85 11.02
CA VAL A 77 35.57 30.60 10.31
C VAL A 77 36.95 30.35 10.94
N THR A 78 37.01 30.05 12.24
CA THR A 78 38.28 29.94 12.97
C THR A 78 38.99 28.62 12.69
N ASN A 79 38.27 27.50 12.78
CA ASN A 79 38.84 26.17 12.58
C ASN A 79 38.65 25.61 11.17
N LYS A 80 38.02 26.37 10.26
CA LYS A 80 37.59 25.90 8.93
C LYS A 80 36.83 24.57 9.03
N CYS A 81 36.01 24.44 10.07
CA CYS A 81 35.24 23.24 10.38
C CYS A 81 33.75 23.50 10.16
N LEU A 82 33.02 22.45 9.81
CA LEU A 82 31.56 22.49 9.76
C LEU A 82 30.99 21.92 11.06
N ILE A 83 30.04 22.65 11.64
CA ILE A 83 29.33 22.24 12.84
C ILE A 83 27.89 21.92 12.41
N ALA A 84 27.38 20.78 12.87
CA ALA A 84 26.02 20.33 12.57
C ALA A 84 25.39 19.78 13.84
N GLU A 85 24.18 20.27 14.14
CA GLU A 85 23.33 19.74 15.19
C GLU A 85 22.32 18.78 14.54
N VAL A 86 22.31 17.53 14.99
CA VAL A 86 21.50 16.47 14.37
C VAL A 86 20.80 15.64 15.42
N TRP A 87 19.55 15.28 15.13
CA TRP A 87 18.81 14.29 15.91
C TRP A 87 19.28 12.88 15.53
N CYS A 88 19.74 12.11 16.51
CA CYS A 88 20.18 10.73 16.33
C CYS A 88 19.54 9.83 17.40
N PRO A 89 18.98 8.67 17.03
CA PRO A 89 18.51 7.69 18.01
C PRO A 89 19.65 7.21 18.88
N VAL A 90 19.42 7.15 20.20
CA VAL A 90 20.45 6.72 21.18
C VAL A 90 21.00 5.32 20.86
N ALA A 91 20.14 4.43 20.33
CA ALA A 91 20.51 3.08 19.93
C ALA A 91 21.52 3.03 18.76
N ASP A 92 21.52 4.03 17.87
CA ASP A 92 22.31 4.04 16.63
C ASP A 92 23.59 4.90 16.75
N LEU A 93 23.88 5.43 17.94
CA LEU A 93 25.05 6.27 18.21
C LEU A 93 26.38 5.59 17.88
N GLN A 94 26.50 4.28 18.12
CA GLN A 94 27.74 3.55 17.82
C GLN A 94 27.97 3.41 16.32
N THR A 95 26.91 3.13 15.57
CA THR A 95 26.95 3.06 14.10
C THR A 95 27.36 4.40 13.50
N LEU A 96 26.85 5.51 14.06
CA LEU A 96 27.23 6.85 13.63
C LEU A 96 28.71 7.17 13.89
N ARG A 97 29.24 6.81 15.08
CA ARG A 97 30.67 6.98 15.40
C ARG A 97 31.56 6.22 14.43
N HIS A 98 31.26 4.94 14.20
CA HIS A 98 32.03 4.13 13.27
C HIS A 98 32.01 4.70 11.84
N ALA A 99 30.84 5.18 11.37
CA ALA A 99 30.73 5.81 10.05
C ALA A 99 31.58 7.09 9.92
N LEU A 100 31.65 7.88 11.00
CA LEU A 100 32.47 9.10 11.03
C LEU A 100 33.97 8.80 11.08
N GLU A 101 34.40 7.82 11.89
CA GLU A 101 35.78 7.35 11.94
C GLU A 101 36.23 6.80 10.58
N GLU A 102 35.39 5.99 9.94
CA GLU A 102 35.67 5.47 8.60
C GLU A 102 35.75 6.59 7.55
N GLY A 103 34.87 7.59 7.65
CA GLY A 103 34.90 8.78 6.79
C GLY A 103 36.18 9.60 6.95
N SER A 104 36.61 9.82 8.19
CA SER A 104 37.86 10.52 8.52
C SER A 104 39.10 9.75 8.01
N ARG A 105 39.11 8.42 8.18
CA ARG A 105 40.18 7.57 7.64
C ARG A 105 40.28 7.64 6.12
N LYS A 106 39.15 7.66 5.41
CA LYS A 106 39.13 7.73 3.93
C LYS A 106 39.51 9.11 3.39
N SER A 107 39.18 10.19 4.10
CA SER A 107 39.53 11.54 3.68
C SER A 107 41.00 11.88 3.94
N GLY A 108 41.68 11.13 4.81
CA GLY A 108 43.04 11.44 5.24
C GLY A 108 43.15 12.74 6.03
N ALA A 109 42.02 13.21 6.60
CA ALA A 109 41.98 14.45 7.36
C ALA A 109 42.80 14.32 8.65
N SER A 110 43.64 15.32 8.92
CA SER A 110 44.46 15.36 10.16
C SER A 110 43.63 15.56 11.42
N ILE A 111 42.39 16.05 11.29
CA ILE A 111 41.46 16.30 12.41
C ILE A 111 40.40 15.20 12.40
N PRO A 112 40.30 14.38 13.46
CA PRO A 112 39.24 13.39 13.57
C PRO A 112 37.89 14.09 13.73
N SER A 113 36.87 13.58 13.04
CA SER A 113 35.49 13.97 13.31
C SER A 113 35.09 13.45 14.69
N PHE A 114 34.51 14.33 15.52
CA PHE A 114 34.05 13.97 16.85
C PHE A 114 32.56 14.30 17.01
N ILE A 115 31.90 13.61 17.94
CA ILE A 115 30.48 13.79 18.26
C ILE A 115 30.38 14.19 19.71
N ASN A 116 29.63 15.25 19.98
CA ASN A 116 29.30 15.66 21.34
C ASN A 116 27.78 15.55 21.57
N ARG A 117 27.36 15.12 22.76
CA ARG A 117 25.95 15.09 23.14
C ARG A 117 25.60 16.42 23.82
N ILE A 118 24.71 17.17 23.19
CA ILE A 118 24.26 18.46 23.71
C ILE A 118 22.95 18.23 24.48
N PRO A 119 22.84 18.66 25.75
CA PRO A 119 21.55 18.70 26.43
C PRO A 119 20.71 19.83 25.81
N THR A 120 19.52 19.51 25.33
CA THR A 120 18.54 20.49 24.83
C THR A 120 17.19 20.27 25.50
N ASN A 121 16.41 21.33 25.61
CA ASN A 121 15.01 21.32 26.06
C ASN A 121 14.03 21.23 24.87
N ASP A 122 14.53 21.24 23.62
CA ASP A 122 13.69 21.12 22.44
C ASP A 122 13.06 19.73 22.35
N THR A 123 11.83 19.68 21.86
CA THR A 123 11.10 18.42 21.67
C THR A 123 11.74 17.61 20.55
N PRO A 124 12.30 16.42 20.82
CA PRO A 124 12.91 15.59 19.80
C PRO A 124 11.84 15.02 18.83
N PRO A 125 12.22 14.71 17.58
CA PRO A 125 11.32 14.06 16.63
C PRO A 125 11.02 12.61 17.05
N THR A 126 9.84 12.11 16.72
CA THR A 126 9.46 10.72 16.94
C THR A 126 10.00 9.81 15.83
N LEU A 127 10.62 8.70 16.25
CA LEU A 127 11.09 7.66 15.34
C LEU A 127 10.41 6.34 15.67
N ILE A 128 9.61 5.85 14.74
CA ILE A 128 8.99 4.53 14.83
C ILE A 128 9.68 3.62 13.82
N ARG A 129 10.30 2.55 14.31
CA ARG A 129 10.94 1.55 13.45
C ARG A 129 9.88 0.69 12.79
N THR A 130 9.68 0.88 11.50
CA THR A 130 8.74 0.07 10.71
C THR A 130 9.47 -1.08 10.02
N ASN A 131 8.75 -2.20 9.88
CA ASN A 131 9.11 -3.28 8.98
C ASN A 131 8.20 -3.19 7.76
N LYS A 132 8.53 -3.93 6.72
CA LYS A 132 7.76 -4.09 5.48
C LYS A 132 6.27 -4.42 5.70
N PHE A 133 5.97 -5.13 6.79
CA PHE A 133 4.59 -5.45 7.19
C PHE A 133 3.91 -4.29 7.93
N THR A 134 4.60 -3.64 8.88
CA THR A 134 4.01 -2.61 9.74
C THR A 134 3.98 -1.22 9.10
N SER A 135 4.76 -0.98 8.03
CA SER A 135 4.82 0.32 7.35
C SER A 135 3.47 0.80 6.83
N GLY A 136 2.65 -0.10 6.28
CA GLY A 136 1.32 0.25 5.77
C GLY A 136 0.39 0.71 6.90
N PHE A 137 0.39 0.00 8.03
CA PHE A 137 -0.42 0.35 9.20
C PHE A 137 0.06 1.64 9.87
N GLN A 138 1.39 1.84 9.93
CA GLN A 138 1.97 3.06 10.47
C GLN A 138 1.57 4.28 9.63
N ASN A 139 1.63 4.17 8.30
CA ASN A 139 1.22 5.26 7.41
C ASN A 139 -0.26 5.66 7.61
N ILE A 140 -1.14 4.71 7.92
CA ILE A 140 -2.56 4.99 8.22
C ILE A 140 -2.68 5.78 9.52
N VAL A 141 -1.92 5.42 10.55
CA VAL A 141 -1.90 6.13 11.83
C VAL A 141 -1.31 7.54 11.66
N ASP A 142 -0.16 7.65 10.99
CA ASP A 142 0.54 8.91 10.76
C ASP A 142 -0.27 9.89 9.90
N ALA A 143 -1.15 9.37 9.03
CA ALA A 143 -2.06 10.20 8.23
C ALA A 143 -3.08 10.96 9.09
N TYR A 144 -3.42 10.46 10.29
CA TYR A 144 -4.24 11.19 11.24
C TYR A 144 -3.42 12.21 12.04
N GLY A 145 -2.21 11.85 12.41
CA GLY A 145 -1.26 12.71 13.08
C GLY A 145 -0.04 11.95 13.55
N VAL A 146 1.11 12.63 13.58
CA VAL A 146 2.34 12.07 14.12
C VAL A 146 2.30 12.17 15.65
N GLY A 147 2.52 11.04 16.33
CA GLY A 147 2.53 10.97 17.79
C GLY A 147 3.64 11.82 18.42
N THR A 148 3.43 12.19 19.68
CA THR A 148 4.39 12.97 20.47
C THR A 148 5.54 12.10 21.01
N TYR A 149 6.64 12.74 21.42
CA TYR A 149 7.80 12.01 21.91
C TYR A 149 7.50 11.26 23.21
N GLY A 150 7.75 9.94 23.21
CA GLY A 150 7.48 9.07 24.36
C GLY A 150 6.04 8.56 24.44
N GLU A 151 5.17 8.90 23.48
CA GLU A 151 3.79 8.44 23.45
C GLU A 151 3.67 6.98 23.00
N VAL A 152 2.71 6.25 23.55
CA VAL A 152 2.36 4.90 23.11
C VAL A 152 1.84 4.94 21.67
N ASN A 153 2.56 4.27 20.76
CA ASN A 153 2.13 4.14 19.37
C ASN A 153 0.90 3.23 19.26
N PRO A 154 -0.22 3.67 18.64
CA PRO A 154 -1.39 2.82 18.44
C PRO A 154 -1.22 1.79 17.30
N ALA A 155 -0.26 1.97 16.40
CA ALA A 155 -0.10 1.14 15.20
C ALA A 155 -0.02 -0.38 15.47
N PRO A 156 0.67 -0.89 16.51
CA PRO A 156 0.69 -2.31 16.83
C PRO A 156 -0.71 -2.89 17.09
N TYR A 157 -1.59 -2.12 17.73
CA TYR A 157 -2.96 -2.55 17.98
C TYR A 157 -3.82 -2.45 16.71
N THR A 158 -3.64 -1.38 15.94
CA THR A 158 -4.30 -1.15 14.65
C THR A 158 -4.06 -2.30 13.66
N ILE A 159 -2.92 -2.99 13.71
CA ILE A 159 -2.64 -4.16 12.87
C ILE A 159 -3.75 -5.21 12.94
N ILE A 160 -4.34 -5.42 14.12
CA ILE A 160 -5.38 -6.43 14.34
C ILE A 160 -6.76 -5.80 14.40
N THR A 161 -6.92 -4.72 15.18
CA THR A 161 -8.24 -4.14 15.44
C THR A 161 -8.87 -3.51 14.21
N PHE A 162 -8.09 -2.87 13.33
CA PHE A 162 -8.62 -2.23 12.14
C PHE A 162 -9.16 -3.25 11.13
N PRO A 163 -8.38 -4.28 10.70
CA PRO A 163 -8.92 -5.33 9.85
C PRO A 163 -10.09 -6.11 10.47
N PHE A 164 -10.08 -6.32 11.80
CA PHE A 164 -11.17 -7.00 12.49
C PHE A 164 -12.48 -6.20 12.47
N LEU A 165 -12.42 -4.90 12.78
CA LEU A 165 -13.60 -4.03 12.71
C LEU A 165 -14.15 -3.94 11.28
N PHE A 166 -13.25 -3.84 10.29
CA PHE A 166 -13.65 -3.92 8.89
C PHE A 166 -14.41 -5.23 8.59
N ALA A 167 -13.88 -6.36 9.06
CA ALA A 167 -14.49 -7.66 8.84
C ALA A 167 -15.87 -7.81 9.50
N VAL A 168 -16.11 -7.20 10.65
CA VAL A 168 -17.44 -7.20 11.30
C VAL A 168 -18.47 -6.45 10.45
N MET A 169 -18.04 -5.38 9.76
CA MET A 169 -18.90 -4.56 8.88
C MET A 169 -19.12 -5.21 7.51
N PHE A 170 -18.08 -5.78 6.91
CA PHE A 170 -18.11 -6.36 5.57
C PHE A 170 -18.60 -7.82 5.55
N GLY A 171 -18.53 -8.51 6.70
CA GLY A 171 -18.67 -9.96 6.93
C GLY A 171 -19.46 -10.78 5.91
N ASP A 172 -18.78 -11.13 4.83
CA ASP A 172 -19.21 -12.11 3.82
C ASP A 172 -18.02 -13.03 3.52
N PHE A 173 -18.26 -14.34 3.59
CA PHE A 173 -17.24 -15.34 3.33
C PHE A 173 -16.75 -15.32 1.87
N GLY A 174 -17.67 -15.19 0.91
CA GLY A 174 -17.38 -15.26 -0.51
C GLY A 174 -16.59 -14.04 -0.98
N HIS A 175 -17.07 -12.85 -0.64
CA HIS A 175 -16.35 -11.60 -0.97
C HIS A 175 -15.02 -11.49 -0.20
N GLY A 176 -14.99 -11.90 1.07
CA GLY A 176 -13.76 -11.95 1.87
C GLY A 176 -12.69 -12.85 1.24
N LEU A 177 -13.09 -14.02 0.70
CA LEU A 177 -12.19 -14.93 0.01
C LEU A 177 -11.61 -14.30 -1.27
N LEU A 178 -12.44 -13.62 -2.07
CA LEU A 178 -11.97 -12.91 -3.27
C LEU A 178 -10.96 -11.80 -2.92
N MET A 179 -11.24 -11.03 -1.87
CA MET A 179 -10.30 -10.01 -1.37
C MET A 179 -8.98 -10.62 -0.89
N ALA A 180 -9.04 -11.73 -0.14
CA ALA A 180 -7.85 -12.44 0.34
C ALA A 180 -7.01 -13.00 -0.81
N LEU A 181 -7.65 -13.57 -1.85
CA LEU A 181 -6.97 -14.07 -3.04
C LEU A 181 -6.30 -12.95 -3.84
N PHE A 182 -6.97 -11.81 -4.02
CA PHE A 182 -6.39 -10.64 -4.68
C PHE A 182 -5.18 -10.08 -3.90
N ALA A 183 -5.31 -9.96 -2.58
CA ALA A 183 -4.21 -9.52 -1.73
C ALA A 183 -3.03 -10.51 -1.75
N PHE A 184 -3.31 -11.81 -1.71
CA PHE A 184 -2.30 -12.86 -1.81
C PHE A 184 -1.55 -12.78 -3.14
N PHE A 185 -2.25 -12.53 -4.25
CA PHE A 185 -1.63 -12.31 -5.56
C PHE A 185 -0.65 -11.12 -5.53
N LEU A 186 -1.02 -9.99 -4.93
CA LEU A 186 -0.14 -8.82 -4.79
C LEU A 186 1.10 -9.12 -3.93
N VAL A 187 0.93 -9.83 -2.82
CA VAL A 187 2.05 -10.25 -1.96
C VAL A 187 2.98 -11.22 -2.69
N ARG A 188 2.42 -12.14 -3.49
CA ARG A 188 3.21 -13.12 -4.25
C ARG A 188 4.03 -12.49 -5.38
N HIS A 189 3.54 -11.41 -6.00
CA HIS A 189 4.18 -10.70 -7.11
C HIS A 189 4.99 -9.46 -6.70
N GLU A 190 5.32 -9.35 -5.41
CA GLU A 190 6.00 -8.18 -4.85
C GLU A 190 7.35 -7.83 -5.47
N ASN A 191 8.11 -8.83 -5.93
CA ASN A 191 9.43 -8.63 -6.55
C ASN A 191 9.33 -8.24 -8.03
N SER A 192 8.13 -8.15 -8.61
CA SER A 192 7.97 -7.78 -10.00
C SER A 192 8.17 -6.27 -10.20
N PRO A 193 9.09 -5.83 -11.10
CA PRO A 193 9.37 -4.42 -11.33
C PRO A 193 8.17 -3.66 -11.91
N LYS A 194 7.18 -4.35 -12.49
CA LYS A 194 5.96 -3.74 -13.03
C LYS A 194 5.15 -3.07 -11.93
N PHE A 195 4.90 -3.77 -10.83
CA PHE A 195 4.10 -3.25 -9.71
C PHE A 195 4.84 -2.18 -8.90
N GLN A 196 6.18 -2.30 -8.79
CA GLN A 196 7.00 -1.29 -8.08
C GLN A 196 7.13 0.03 -8.85
N ARG A 197 7.08 0.01 -10.19
CA ARG A 197 7.22 1.19 -11.05
C ARG A 197 5.90 1.66 -11.67
N THR A 198 4.78 1.09 -11.25
CA THR A 198 3.45 1.47 -11.74
C THR A 198 3.22 2.96 -11.45
N GLN A 199 2.79 3.70 -12.48
CA GLN A 199 2.44 5.13 -12.37
C GLN A 199 0.99 5.33 -11.91
N ASP A 200 0.16 4.29 -12.02
CA ASP A 200 -1.24 4.34 -11.60
C ASP A 200 -1.33 4.46 -10.08
N GLU A 201 -1.84 5.61 -9.62
CA GLU A 201 -1.94 5.97 -8.19
C GLU A 201 -2.79 4.95 -7.40
N ILE A 202 -3.86 4.45 -8.01
CA ILE A 202 -4.76 3.47 -7.40
C ILE A 202 -4.02 2.15 -7.15
N MET A 203 -3.31 1.63 -8.15
CA MET A 203 -2.56 0.38 -8.02
C MET A 203 -1.40 0.52 -7.04
N ARG A 204 -0.74 1.68 -7.02
CA ARG A 204 0.30 1.99 -6.04
C ARG A 204 -0.24 1.95 -4.61
N THR A 205 -1.40 2.57 -4.37
CA THR A 205 -2.05 2.58 -3.05
C THR A 205 -2.40 1.16 -2.59
N PHE A 206 -2.98 0.33 -3.47
CA PHE A 206 -3.26 -1.06 -3.14
C PHE A 206 -1.98 -1.89 -2.91
N PHE A 207 -0.91 -1.63 -3.66
CA PHE A 207 0.36 -2.32 -3.49
C PHE A 207 1.03 -1.97 -2.15
N GLU A 208 1.05 -0.69 -1.78
CA GLU A 208 1.55 -0.23 -0.48
C GLU A 208 0.72 -0.84 0.68
N GLY A 209 -0.60 -0.96 0.50
CA GLY A 209 -1.54 -1.55 1.46
C GLY A 209 -1.72 -3.07 1.40
N ARG A 210 -0.93 -3.82 0.65
CA ARG A 210 -1.16 -5.27 0.39
C ARG A 210 -1.37 -6.14 1.64
N TYR A 211 -0.62 -5.89 2.72
CA TYR A 211 -0.77 -6.64 3.97
C TYR A 211 -2.04 -6.29 4.75
N ILE A 212 -2.50 -5.05 4.62
CA ILE A 212 -3.75 -4.58 5.24
C ILE A 212 -4.94 -5.29 4.57
N ILE A 213 -4.96 -5.29 3.23
CA ILE A 213 -6.02 -5.96 2.45
C ILE A 213 -6.02 -7.48 2.70
N LEU A 214 -4.84 -8.09 2.86
CA LEU A 214 -4.72 -9.51 3.19
C LEU A 214 -5.37 -9.83 4.53
N LEU A 215 -5.07 -9.06 5.58
CA LEU A 215 -5.67 -9.24 6.90
C LEU A 215 -7.18 -8.95 6.88
N MET A 216 -7.62 -7.91 6.18
CA MET A 216 -9.04 -7.59 6.01
C MET A 216 -9.81 -8.75 5.35
N GLY A 217 -9.25 -9.34 4.30
CA GLY A 217 -9.83 -10.51 3.62
C GLY A 217 -9.90 -11.73 4.54
N LEU A 218 -8.81 -12.05 5.25
CA LEU A 218 -8.78 -13.19 6.19
C LEU A 218 -9.75 -13.04 7.35
N PHE A 219 -9.83 -11.86 7.97
CA PHE A 219 -10.81 -11.62 9.01
C PHE A 219 -12.24 -11.60 8.47
N SER A 220 -12.47 -11.10 7.24
CA SER A 220 -13.79 -11.16 6.60
C SER A 220 -14.24 -12.59 6.32
N VAL A 221 -13.32 -13.47 5.95
CA VAL A 221 -13.62 -14.91 5.81
C VAL A 221 -14.06 -15.48 7.17
N TYR A 222 -13.35 -15.15 8.24
CA TYR A 222 -13.70 -15.57 9.59
C TYR A 222 -15.07 -15.04 10.06
N THR A 223 -15.33 -13.74 9.93
CA THR A 223 -16.62 -13.15 10.33
C THR A 223 -17.77 -13.59 9.43
N GLY A 224 -17.51 -13.78 8.12
CA GLY A 224 -18.47 -14.34 7.17
C GLY A 224 -18.90 -15.76 7.54
N LEU A 225 -17.98 -16.59 8.04
CA LEU A 225 -18.32 -17.90 8.59
C LEU A 225 -19.13 -17.80 9.89
N ILE A 226 -18.83 -16.83 10.77
CA ILE A 226 -19.64 -16.60 11.99
C ILE A 226 -21.06 -16.16 11.62
N TYR A 227 -21.24 -15.27 10.66
CA TYR A 227 -22.57 -14.88 10.18
C TYR A 227 -23.24 -15.96 9.34
N ASN A 228 -22.48 -16.96 8.90
CA ASN A 228 -22.89 -18.01 7.99
C ASN A 228 -23.52 -17.43 6.70
N ASP A 229 -22.80 -16.47 6.11
CA ASP A 229 -23.20 -15.81 4.87
C ASP A 229 -22.10 -15.91 3.81
N CYS A 230 -22.42 -16.58 2.71
CA CYS A 230 -21.59 -16.75 1.53
C CYS A 230 -22.43 -16.32 0.31
N PHE A 231 -22.15 -15.15 -0.26
CA PHE A 231 -22.92 -14.59 -1.38
C PHE A 231 -24.44 -14.58 -1.12
N SER A 232 -24.87 -14.19 0.08
CA SER A 232 -26.28 -14.20 0.52
C SER A 232 -26.90 -15.60 0.68
N LYS A 233 -26.08 -16.65 0.75
CA LYS A 233 -26.49 -18.04 1.01
C LYS A 233 -25.80 -18.57 2.27
N SER A 234 -26.54 -19.37 3.04
CA SER A 234 -25.97 -20.06 4.20
C SER A 234 -25.37 -21.40 3.81
N VAL A 235 -24.34 -21.81 4.55
CA VAL A 235 -23.68 -23.10 4.39
C VAL A 235 -24.08 -23.99 5.56
N ASN A 236 -24.57 -25.19 5.26
CA ASN A 236 -24.89 -26.18 6.28
C ASN A 236 -23.70 -27.10 6.54
N ILE A 237 -22.95 -26.84 7.63
CA ILE A 237 -21.75 -27.61 7.99
C ILE A 237 -22.07 -28.68 9.04
N PHE A 238 -22.79 -28.32 10.11
CA PHE A 238 -23.08 -29.18 11.27
C PHE A 238 -24.52 -29.70 11.36
N GLY A 239 -25.31 -29.56 10.30
CA GLY A 239 -26.75 -29.88 10.31
C GLY A 239 -27.61 -28.68 10.71
N TYR A 240 -28.86 -28.95 11.10
CA TYR A 240 -29.79 -27.93 11.59
C TYR A 240 -30.03 -28.14 13.08
N SER A 241 -29.95 -27.06 13.86
CA SER A 241 -30.33 -27.12 15.27
C SER A 241 -31.84 -26.96 15.47
N TRP A 242 -32.53 -26.40 14.48
CA TRP A 242 -33.98 -26.37 14.41
C TRP A 242 -34.51 -27.52 13.56
N ASN A 243 -35.41 -28.31 14.14
CA ASN A 243 -36.04 -29.44 13.44
C ASN A 243 -37.52 -29.14 13.13
N PRO A 244 -37.85 -28.69 11.91
CA PRO A 244 -39.23 -28.41 11.52
C PRO A 244 -40.06 -29.69 11.28
N ALA A 245 -39.43 -30.88 11.20
CA ALA A 245 -40.12 -32.12 10.84
C ALA A 245 -41.14 -32.58 11.90
N ILE A 246 -40.96 -32.18 13.16
CA ILE A 246 -41.85 -32.55 14.27
C ILE A 246 -43.25 -31.93 14.09
N TYR A 247 -43.34 -30.71 13.55
CA TYR A 247 -44.61 -30.05 13.30
C TYR A 247 -45.38 -30.61 12.09
N ASN A 248 -44.67 -31.06 11.05
CA ASN A 248 -45.29 -31.66 9.86
C ASN A 248 -46.04 -32.96 10.18
N VAL A 249 -45.66 -33.68 11.23
CA VAL A 249 -46.32 -34.92 11.67
C VAL A 249 -47.59 -34.63 12.46
N THR A 250 -47.62 -33.53 13.22
CA THR A 250 -48.69 -33.26 14.19
C THR A 250 -49.80 -32.34 13.67
N ARG A 251 -49.57 -31.52 12.64
CA ARG A 251 -50.52 -30.47 12.25
C ARG A 251 -50.52 -30.21 10.73
N LYS A 252 -51.53 -30.76 10.02
CA LYS A 252 -51.86 -30.41 8.61
C LYS A 252 -52.68 -29.11 8.58
N ASP A 253 -52.10 -27.99 8.99
CA ASP A 253 -52.75 -26.69 8.80
C ASP A 253 -52.39 -26.12 7.42
N SER A 254 -53.39 -25.62 6.70
CA SER A 254 -53.33 -25.05 5.35
C SER A 254 -52.72 -23.63 5.28
N ASN A 255 -51.95 -23.23 6.29
CA ASN A 255 -51.37 -21.90 6.38
C ASN A 255 -50.06 -21.81 5.58
N LYS A 256 -49.89 -20.71 4.84
CA LYS A 256 -48.70 -20.45 4.00
C LYS A 256 -47.39 -20.27 4.79
N TYR A 257 -47.49 -19.96 6.09
CA TYR A 257 -46.35 -19.73 6.97
C TYR A 257 -46.43 -20.64 8.20
N LEU A 258 -45.33 -21.33 8.51
CA LEU A 258 -45.15 -22.15 9.70
C LEU A 258 -44.43 -21.33 10.77
N ILE A 259 -44.98 -21.30 11.98
CA ILE A 259 -44.33 -20.71 13.16
C ILE A 259 -43.86 -21.88 14.04
N LEU A 260 -42.57 -21.88 14.38
CA LEU A 260 -41.97 -22.87 15.26
C LEU A 260 -41.91 -22.30 16.68
N ASP A 261 -42.57 -22.96 17.65
CA ASP A 261 -42.47 -22.59 19.06
C ASP A 261 -41.23 -23.24 19.68
N PRO A 262 -40.28 -22.47 20.23
CA PRO A 262 -39.07 -23.02 20.86
C PRO A 262 -39.36 -23.83 22.13
N ASN A 263 -40.53 -23.67 22.76
CA ASN A 263 -40.86 -24.36 24.01
C ASN A 263 -41.32 -25.82 23.81
N VAL A 264 -41.61 -26.21 22.56
CA VAL A 264 -42.03 -27.58 22.26
C VAL A 264 -40.80 -28.50 22.17
N PRO A 265 -40.78 -29.62 22.91
CA PRO A 265 -39.61 -30.50 22.96
C PRO A 265 -39.29 -31.07 21.58
N GLY A 266 -38.00 -30.97 21.21
CA GLY A 266 -37.46 -31.48 19.95
C GLY A 266 -37.43 -30.48 18.79
N VAL A 267 -38.15 -29.36 18.88
CA VAL A 267 -38.16 -28.31 17.83
C VAL A 267 -36.84 -27.54 17.82
N PHE A 268 -36.33 -27.23 19.01
CA PHE A 268 -35.01 -26.66 19.21
C PHE A 268 -34.12 -27.69 19.93
N LEU A 269 -33.12 -28.23 19.21
CA LEU A 269 -32.24 -29.29 19.72
C LEU A 269 -31.03 -28.72 20.49
N GLY A 270 -30.72 -27.44 20.32
CA GLY A 270 -29.59 -26.77 20.98
C GLY A 270 -29.03 -25.60 20.18
N VAL A 271 -27.98 -24.97 20.69
CA VAL A 271 -27.29 -23.86 19.99
C VAL A 271 -26.42 -24.43 18.87
N TYR A 272 -26.38 -23.74 17.72
CA TYR A 272 -25.52 -24.13 16.62
C TYR A 272 -24.04 -24.05 17.04
N PRO A 273 -23.21 -25.10 16.81
CA PRO A 273 -21.85 -25.15 17.35
C PRO A 273 -20.93 -24.02 16.87
N PHE A 274 -21.15 -23.47 15.67
CA PHE A 274 -20.28 -22.45 15.09
C PHE A 274 -21.03 -21.50 14.16
N GLY A 275 -21.17 -20.25 14.57
CA GLY A 275 -21.86 -19.21 13.81
C GLY A 275 -23.38 -19.27 13.93
N ILE A 276 -24.09 -18.72 12.94
CA ILE A 276 -25.57 -18.65 12.92
C ILE A 276 -26.14 -19.88 12.21
N ASP A 277 -27.23 -20.43 12.76
CA ASP A 277 -27.91 -21.59 12.16
C ASP A 277 -28.38 -21.28 10.72
N PRO A 278 -28.04 -22.14 9.74
CA PRO A 278 -28.48 -22.00 8.34
C PRO A 278 -29.99 -21.79 8.16
N ILE A 279 -30.83 -22.33 9.07
CA ILE A 279 -32.29 -22.21 8.99
C ILE A 279 -32.76 -20.76 8.94
N TRP A 280 -32.04 -19.84 9.59
CA TRP A 280 -32.36 -18.41 9.60
C TRP A 280 -32.25 -17.78 8.21
N SER A 281 -31.47 -18.36 7.29
CA SER A 281 -31.40 -17.88 5.90
C SER A 281 -32.72 -18.08 5.16
N LEU A 282 -33.44 -19.16 5.49
CA LEU A 282 -34.73 -19.54 4.91
C LEU A 282 -35.94 -18.89 5.61
N ALA A 283 -35.76 -18.42 6.85
CA ALA A 283 -36.83 -17.86 7.65
C ALA A 283 -37.28 -16.47 7.16
N THR A 284 -38.59 -16.20 7.22
CA THR A 284 -39.16 -14.88 6.86
C THR A 284 -38.83 -13.80 7.90
N ASN A 285 -38.70 -14.18 9.17
CA ASN A 285 -38.38 -13.30 10.30
C ASN A 285 -36.87 -13.14 10.55
N ARG A 286 -36.02 -13.53 9.60
CA ARG A 286 -34.54 -13.46 9.72
C ARG A 286 -34.01 -12.09 10.08
N LEU A 287 -34.60 -11.03 9.52
CA LEU A 287 -34.13 -9.65 9.71
C LEU A 287 -34.31 -9.21 11.16
N THR A 288 -35.43 -9.57 11.79
CA THR A 288 -35.70 -9.22 13.19
C THR A 288 -34.67 -9.86 14.13
N PHE A 289 -34.34 -11.13 13.89
CA PHE A 289 -33.33 -11.86 14.67
C PHE A 289 -31.92 -11.28 14.45
N LEU A 290 -31.47 -11.18 13.19
CA LEU A 290 -30.13 -10.72 12.84
C LEU A 290 -29.87 -9.27 13.24
N ASN A 291 -30.86 -8.38 13.11
CA ASN A 291 -30.71 -6.98 13.50
C ASN A 291 -30.54 -6.85 15.01
N SER A 292 -31.33 -7.59 15.81
CA SER A 292 -31.20 -7.61 17.27
C SER A 292 -29.82 -8.13 17.70
N PHE A 293 -29.34 -9.20 17.06
CA PHE A 293 -28.00 -9.76 17.30
C PHE A 293 -26.88 -8.76 16.95
N LYS A 294 -26.89 -8.22 15.72
CA LYS A 294 -25.86 -7.30 15.22
C LYS A 294 -25.79 -6.02 16.04
N MET A 295 -26.93 -5.47 16.45
CA MET A 295 -26.97 -4.28 17.30
C MET A 295 -26.31 -4.53 18.66
N LYS A 296 -26.65 -5.63 19.34
CA LYS A 296 -26.05 -5.98 20.63
C LYS A 296 -24.55 -6.25 20.52
N MET A 297 -24.13 -7.00 19.50
CA MET A 297 -22.71 -7.26 19.23
C MET A 297 -21.92 -5.97 18.99
N SER A 298 -22.46 -5.05 18.18
CA SER A 298 -21.82 -3.77 17.87
C SER A 298 -21.55 -2.94 19.11
N ILE A 299 -22.53 -2.85 20.03
CA ILE A 299 -22.38 -2.13 21.29
C ILE A 299 -21.28 -2.76 22.16
N ILE A 300 -21.26 -4.09 22.29
CA ILE A 300 -20.25 -4.80 23.10
C ILE A 300 -18.84 -4.55 22.55
N VAL A 301 -18.64 -4.70 21.24
CA VAL A 301 -17.34 -4.47 20.59
C VAL A 301 -16.92 -3.01 20.74
N GLY A 302 -17.85 -2.06 20.56
CA GLY A 302 -17.57 -0.62 20.71
C GLY A 302 -17.11 -0.25 22.12
N VAL A 303 -17.81 -0.74 23.15
CA VAL A 303 -17.44 -0.46 24.55
C VAL A 303 -16.08 -1.07 24.91
N ILE A 304 -15.79 -2.30 24.48
CA ILE A 304 -14.48 -2.93 24.72
C ILE A 304 -13.36 -2.16 24.02
N HIS A 305 -13.58 -1.72 22.78
CA HIS A 305 -12.58 -0.95 22.03
C HIS A 305 -12.28 0.41 22.68
N MET A 306 -13.33 1.16 23.07
CA MET A 306 -13.15 2.48 23.69
C MET A 306 -12.52 2.36 25.08
N THR A 307 -12.94 1.38 25.89
CA THR A 307 -12.34 1.14 27.22
C THR A 307 -10.86 0.77 27.10
N PHE A 308 -10.48 -0.03 26.11
CA PHE A 308 -9.07 -0.31 25.81
C PHE A 308 -8.27 0.97 25.49
N GLY A 309 -8.83 1.87 24.68
CA GLY A 309 -8.20 3.17 24.39
C GLY A 309 -7.96 4.02 25.63
N VAL A 310 -8.92 4.05 26.57
CA VAL A 310 -8.75 4.77 27.85
C VAL A 310 -7.67 4.14 28.72
N VAL A 311 -7.53 2.81 28.72
CA VAL A 311 -6.45 2.13 29.45
C VAL A 311 -5.08 2.49 28.87
N LEU A 312 -4.94 2.63 27.54
CA LEU A 312 -3.69 3.10 26.93
C LEU A 312 -3.32 4.53 27.36
N SER A 313 -4.32 5.39 27.58
CA SER A 313 -4.06 6.74 28.10
C SER A 313 -3.42 6.69 29.50
N LEU A 314 -3.77 5.73 30.36
CA LEU A 314 -3.12 5.55 31.66
C LEU A 314 -1.62 5.27 31.51
N PHE A 315 -1.22 4.45 30.54
CA PHE A 315 0.18 4.13 30.28
C PHE A 315 0.99 5.31 29.73
N ASN A 316 0.34 6.32 29.14
CA ASN A 316 1.02 7.55 28.73
C ASN A 316 1.29 8.49 29.92
N TYR A 317 0.50 8.41 31.00
CA TYR A 317 0.67 9.25 32.18
C TYR A 317 1.61 8.64 33.23
N MET A 318 1.76 7.32 33.23
CA MET A 318 2.70 6.58 34.10
C MET A 318 4.12 6.64 33.56
#